data_AF-A0A2G6B9S4-F1
#
_entry.id   AF-A0A2G6B9S4-F1
#
_cell.length_a   1.000
_cell.length_b   1.000
_cell.length_c   1.000
_cell.angle_alpha   90.00
_cell.angle_beta   90.00
_cell.angle_gamma   90.00
#
_symmetry.space_group_name_H-M   'P 1'
#
loop_
_entity.id
_entity.type
_entity.pdbx_description
1 polymer ?
#
loop_
_entity_poly.entity_id
_entity_poly.type
_entity_poly.pdbx_seq_one_letter_code
_entity_poly.pdbx_strand_id
1 'polypeptide(L)'
;MSSRKFRPNDDYDVPYIPKRKARCYEEKKVIHILVDLTMGAPVEITLKDSKEIQYNGYYLQFDRKERTIHFQPFGDSEVQEIDIEDICTIRYGS
;
A
#
# COMPACT_ATOMS: atom_id res chain seq x y z
N MET A 1 11.89 2.27 58.82
CA MET A 1 11.46 1.15 57.95
C MET A 1 11.38 1.66 56.52
N SER A 2 12.31 1.28 55.65
CA SER A 2 12.35 1.75 54.25
C SER A 2 11.94 0.59 53.34
N SER A 3 10.78 0.69 52.71
CA SER A 3 10.28 -0.33 51.78
C SER A 3 11.15 -0.31 50.51
N ARG A 4 11.99 -1.33 50.32
CA ARG A 4 12.68 -1.57 49.06
C ARG A 4 11.64 -1.94 48.00
N LYS A 5 11.29 -0.99 47.12
CA LYS A 5 10.49 -1.28 45.93
C LYS A 5 11.32 -2.14 44.99
N PHE A 6 10.92 -3.39 44.81
CA PHE A 6 11.41 -4.28 43.77
C PHE A 6 11.15 -3.61 42.42
N ARG A 7 12.22 -3.27 41.67
CA ARG A 7 12.13 -2.89 40.26
C ARG A 7 12.59 -4.12 39.47
N PRO A 8 11.74 -4.75 38.65
CA PRO A 8 12.25 -5.70 37.70
C PRO A 8 13.08 -4.92 36.68
N ASN A 9 14.32 -5.34 36.44
CA ASN A 9 15.08 -4.92 35.29
C ASN A 9 14.33 -5.42 34.06
N ASP A 10 13.67 -4.52 33.35
CA ASP A 10 13.09 -4.81 32.04
C ASP A 10 14.21 -4.84 30.99
N ASP A 11 15.11 -5.82 31.10
CA ASP A 11 15.94 -6.27 29.99
C ASP A 11 15.06 -7.12 29.07
N TYR A 12 14.08 -6.48 28.43
CA TYR A 12 13.38 -7.09 27.32
C TYR A 12 14.18 -6.78 26.05
N ASP A 13 14.84 -7.80 25.51
CA ASP A 13 15.24 -7.85 24.11
C ASP A 13 13.97 -7.74 23.25
N VAL A 14 13.54 -6.52 22.98
CA VAL A 14 12.44 -6.26 22.08
C VAL A 14 12.90 -6.75 20.70
N PRO A 15 12.26 -7.76 20.10
CA PRO A 15 12.65 -8.22 18.77
C PRO A 15 12.62 -7.01 17.84
N TYR A 16 13.67 -6.81 17.05
CA TYR A 16 13.78 -5.72 16.08
C TYR A 16 12.53 -5.71 15.20
N ILE A 17 11.56 -4.88 15.58
CA ILE A 17 10.40 -4.60 14.74
C ILE A 17 10.96 -3.64 13.69
N PRO A 18 11.12 -4.06 12.42
CA PRO A 18 11.61 -3.15 11.39
C PRO A 18 10.71 -1.92 11.44
N LYS A 19 11.33 -0.74 11.63
CA LYS A 19 10.62 0.54 11.63
C LYS A 19 9.69 0.52 10.43
N ARG A 20 8.38 0.58 10.67
CA ARG A 20 7.38 0.62 9.59
C ARG A 20 7.81 1.76 8.67
N LYS A 21 8.21 1.42 7.43
CA LYS A 21 8.47 2.44 6.40
C LYS A 21 7.28 3.39 6.39
N ALA A 22 7.56 4.70 6.41
CA ALA A 22 6.54 5.74 6.42
C ALA A 22 5.54 5.42 5.30
N ARG A 23 4.34 4.98 5.69
CA ARG A 23 3.31 4.66 4.73
C ARG A 23 2.76 5.99 4.23
N CYS A 24 2.48 6.14 2.94
CA CYS A 24 1.99 7.40 2.33
C CYS A 24 0.67 7.97 2.91
N TYR A 25 0.13 7.40 3.99
CA TYR A 25 -1.18 7.71 4.59
C TYR A 25 -1.17 8.79 5.67
N GLU A 26 -0.19 9.70 5.72
CA GLU A 26 -0.43 10.92 6.52
C GLU A 26 -1.55 11.77 5.91
N GLU A 27 -1.84 11.59 4.62
CA GLU A 27 -3.05 12.08 3.97
C GLU A 27 -4.02 10.91 3.72
N LYS A 28 -4.93 10.69 4.66
CA LYS A 28 -6.02 9.71 4.58
C LYS A 28 -6.87 9.93 3.32
N LYS A 29 -6.53 9.28 2.21
CA LYS A 29 -7.52 8.88 1.20
C LYS A 29 -7.58 7.38 1.20
N VAL A 30 -8.71 6.91 1.73
CA VAL A 30 -9.07 5.51 1.91
C VAL A 30 -8.81 4.78 0.60
N ILE A 31 -7.90 3.80 0.63
CA ILE A 31 -7.86 2.73 -0.37
C ILE A 31 -9.17 1.99 -0.14
N HIS A 32 -10.22 2.44 -0.82
CA HIS A 32 -11.43 1.65 -0.97
C HIS A 32 -11.01 0.45 -1.79
N ILE A 33 -10.52 -0.55 -1.05
CA ILE A 33 -10.66 -1.97 -1.28
C ILE A 33 -10.40 -2.30 -2.74
N LEU A 34 -9.15 -2.64 -3.06
CA LEU A 34 -8.76 -3.22 -4.36
C LEU A 34 -9.64 -4.41 -4.78
N VAL A 35 -10.35 -5.01 -3.83
CA VAL A 35 -11.30 -6.09 -4.02
C VAL A 35 -12.64 -5.65 -4.62
N ASP A 36 -13.01 -4.37 -4.49
CA ASP A 36 -14.29 -3.83 -4.98
C ASP A 36 -14.16 -3.23 -6.38
N LEU A 37 -12.94 -3.10 -6.91
CA LEU A 37 -12.71 -2.67 -8.28
C LEU A 37 -13.23 -3.74 -9.24
N THR A 38 -14.16 -3.34 -10.12
CA THR A 38 -14.63 -4.20 -11.19
C THR A 38 -13.57 -4.31 -12.27
N MET A 39 -13.35 -5.51 -12.81
CA MET A 39 -12.48 -5.71 -13.98
C MET A 39 -12.91 -4.79 -15.14
N GLY A 40 -11.94 -4.14 -15.77
CA GLY A 40 -12.15 -3.14 -16.81
C GLY A 40 -12.51 -1.74 -16.30
N ALA A 41 -12.56 -1.51 -14.97
CA ALA A 41 -12.79 -0.17 -14.44
C ALA A 41 -11.61 0.75 -14.78
N PRO A 42 -11.86 1.97 -15.29
CA PRO A 42 -10.82 2.97 -15.43
C PRO A 42 -10.33 3.37 -14.04
N VAL A 43 -9.01 3.39 -13.85
CA VAL A 43 -8.37 3.75 -12.60
C VAL A 43 -7.16 4.66 -12.83
N GLU A 44 -6.91 5.50 -11.84
CA GLU A 44 -5.72 6.33 -11.73
C GLU A 44 -4.87 5.82 -10.56
N ILE A 45 -3.64 5.41 -10.84
CA ILE A 45 -2.70 4.89 -9.86
C ILE A 45 -1.56 5.90 -9.68
N THR A 46 -1.20 6.19 -8.44
CA THR A 46 -0.01 6.96 -8.09
C THR A 46 0.91 6.06 -7.29
N LEU A 47 2.19 5.98 -7.68
CA LEU A 47 3.18 5.18 -6.98
C LEU A 47 3.86 6.01 -5.88
N LYS A 48 4.51 5.32 -4.93
CA LYS A 48 5.23 5.96 -3.81
C LYS A 48 6.45 6.75 -4.27
N ASP A 49 7.18 6.19 -5.23
CA ASP A 49 8.44 6.76 -5.74
C ASP A 49 8.19 7.88 -6.75
N SER A 50 7.02 7.90 -7.39
CA SER A 50 6.64 8.87 -8.42
C SER A 50 5.34 9.58 -8.09
N LYS A 51 5.31 10.29 -6.95
CA LYS A 51 4.13 11.05 -6.48
C LYS A 51 3.57 12.06 -7.49
N GLU A 52 4.40 12.52 -8.43
CA GLU A 52 4.03 13.47 -9.48
C GLU A 52 3.44 12.79 -10.72
N ILE A 53 3.64 11.48 -10.87
CA ILE A 53 3.22 10.72 -12.05
C ILE A 53 1.96 9.93 -11.72
N GLN A 54 0.92 10.16 -12.50
CA GLN A 54 -0.33 9.40 -12.44
C GLN A 54 -0.38 8.44 -13.62
N TYR A 55 -0.58 7.16 -13.31
CA TYR A 55 -0.74 6.09 -14.27
C TYR A 55 -2.22 5.86 -14.48
N ASN A 56 -2.70 6.13 -15.70
CA ASN A 56 -4.11 6.02 -16.04
C ASN A 56 -4.32 4.79 -16.93
N GLY A 57 -5.31 3.98 -16.60
CA GLY A 57 -5.51 2.70 -17.27
C GLY A 57 -6.74 1.96 -16.77
N TYR A 58 -6.84 0.70 -17.16
CA TYR A 58 -7.89 -0.21 -16.74
C TYR A 58 -7.37 -1.16 -15.67
N TYR A 59 -8.10 -1.27 -14.57
CA TYR A 59 -7.88 -2.32 -13.59
C TYR A 59 -8.36 -3.65 -14.17
N LEU A 60 -7.54 -4.70 -14.11
CA LEU A 60 -7.91 -6.02 -14.60
C LEU A 60 -8.20 -6.96 -13.44
N GLN A 61 -7.20 -7.20 -12.60
CA GLN A 61 -7.28 -8.21 -11.55
C GLN A 61 -6.35 -7.86 -10.40
N PHE A 62 -6.69 -8.35 -9.20
CA PHE A 62 -5.84 -8.34 -8.03
C PHE A 62 -5.43 -9.77 -7.67
N ASP A 63 -4.12 -10.07 -7.71
CA ASP A 63 -3.58 -11.31 -7.15
C ASP A 63 -3.36 -11.16 -5.64
N ARG A 64 -4.15 -11.90 -4.87
CA ARG A 64 -4.08 -11.89 -3.40
C ARG A 64 -2.83 -12.58 -2.85
N LYS A 65 -2.25 -13.53 -3.59
CA LYS A 65 -1.08 -14.30 -3.14
C LYS A 65 0.17 -13.44 -3.23
N GLU A 66 0.37 -12.82 -4.38
CA GLU A 66 1.56 -12.00 -4.68
C GLU A 66 1.37 -10.55 -4.25
N ARG A 67 0.12 -10.14 -3.97
CA ARG A 67 -0.25 -8.76 -3.64
C ARG A 67 0.05 -7.78 -4.78
N THR A 68 -0.17 -8.24 -6.00
CA THR A 68 0.04 -7.50 -7.25
C THR A 68 -1.28 -7.14 -7.91
N ILE A 69 -1.34 -5.97 -8.54
CA ILE A 69 -2.45 -5.56 -9.39
C ILE A 69 -2.03 -5.71 -10.84
N HIS A 70 -2.89 -6.35 -11.64
CA HIS A 70 -2.79 -6.34 -13.09
C HIS A 70 -3.53 -5.11 -13.61
N PHE A 71 -2.78 -4.27 -14.31
CA PHE A 71 -3.21 -2.97 -14.78
C PHE A 71 -2.83 -2.82 -16.24
N GLN A 72 -3.75 -2.31 -17.07
CA GLN A 72 -3.47 -2.03 -18.47
C GLN A 72 -3.48 -0.51 -18.70
N PRO A 73 -2.35 0.13 -19.03
CA PRO A 73 -2.29 1.55 -19.33
C PRO A 73 -3.17 1.94 -20.53
N PHE A 74 -3.70 3.17 -20.53
CA PHE A 74 -4.41 3.67 -21.71
C PHE A 74 -3.48 3.82 -22.92
N GLY A 75 -3.95 3.34 -24.07
CA GLY A 75 -3.17 3.39 -25.32
C GLY A 75 -2.11 2.31 -25.46
N ASP A 76 -1.98 1.43 -24.45
CA ASP A 76 -1.08 0.29 -24.47
C ASP A 76 -1.88 -1.02 -24.40
N SER A 77 -1.43 -2.04 -25.11
CA SER A 77 -2.00 -3.39 -25.04
C SER A 77 -1.30 -4.26 -23.99
N GLU A 78 -0.14 -3.85 -23.51
CA GLU A 78 0.63 -4.61 -22.52
C GLU A 78 0.02 -4.46 -21.12
N VAL A 79 -0.09 -5.59 -20.42
CA VAL A 79 -0.51 -5.64 -19.03
C VAL A 79 0.72 -5.45 -18.15
N GLN A 80 0.63 -4.52 -17.21
CA GLN A 80 1.63 -4.26 -16.20
C GLN A 80 1.19 -4.84 -14.86
N GLU A 81 2.17 -5.36 -14.12
CA GLU A 81 1.98 -5.85 -12.76
C GLU A 81 2.58 -4.84 -11.79
N ILE A 82 1.76 -4.37 -10.85
CA ILE A 82 2.17 -3.34 -9.88
C ILE A 82 1.98 -3.90 -8.48
N ASP A 83 3.04 -3.90 -7.69
CA ASP A 83 3.00 -4.27 -6.29
C ASP A 83 2.17 -3.27 -5.49
N ILE A 84 1.24 -3.76 -4.66
CA ILE A 84 0.46 -2.90 -3.75
C ILE A 84 1.38 -2.11 -2.81
N GLU A 85 2.53 -2.69 -2.46
CA GLU A 85 3.50 -2.02 -1.60
C GLU A 85 4.08 -0.77 -2.25
N ASP A 86 4.04 -0.63 -3.57
CA ASP A 86 4.55 0.52 -4.29
C ASP A 86 3.45 1.53 -4.66
N ILE A 87 2.18 1.17 -4.43
CA ILE A 87 1.05 2.06 -4.67
C ILE A 87 0.88 3.01 -3.49
N CYS A 88 0.79 4.29 -3.82
CA CYS A 88 0.45 5.37 -2.91
C CYS A 88 -1.07 5.55 -2.86
N THR A 89 -1.70 5.75 -4.02
CA THR A 89 -3.16 5.92 -4.15
C THR A 89 -3.68 5.25 -5.40
N ILE A 90 -4.92 4.75 -5.33
CA ILE A 90 -5.70 4.29 -6.48
C ILE A 90 -7.09 4.93 -6.42
N ARG A 91 -7.59 5.42 -7.55
CA ARG A 91 -8.91 6.05 -7.67
C ARG A 91 -9.64 5.55 -8.90
N TYR A 92 -10.97 5.55 -8.87
CA TYR A 92 -11.77 5.39 -10.08
C TYR A 92 -11.54 6.60 -10.99
N GLY A 93 -11.21 6.35 -12.25
CA GLY A 93 -11.22 7.37 -13.29
C GLY A 93 -12.66 7.71 -13.66
N SER A 94 -12.98 9.00 -13.72
CA SER A 94 -14.30 9.51 -14.12
C SER A 94 -14.36 9.84 -15.60
#